data_AF-A0A3R7DBZ0-F1
#
_entry.id   AF-A0A3R7DBZ0-F1
#
_cell.length_a   1.000
_cell.length_b   1.000
_cell.length_c   1.000
_cell.angle_alpha   90.00
_cell.angle_beta   90.00
_cell.angle_gamma   90.00
#
_symmetry.space_group_name_H-M   'P 1'
#
loop_
_entity.id
_entity.type
_entity.pdbx_description
1 polymer ?
#
loop_
_entity_poly.entity_id
_entity_poly.type
_entity_poly.pdbx_seq_one_letter_code
_entity_poly.pdbx_strand_id
1 'polypeptide(L)'
;LERGTFLTPAKIGVLAALGRRRVLVYRRPRVAVIPTGAEVCEVGSELKEGQVYDVNSYTLSAVLQENGASVTRAPIIPDSLEELRSALKRFLDHDLIVFSGGSSVGERDLLVKVVEESGKVLFHGVQIKPGKPTLFGLVDGKPVFGMPGYPTSCLSNAYLFLVPVVRKMARLPPKKPRTVKAKMAKRVVSASGREQFLPVRLVGGEARPVFKKSGDITSLADADGSTRKRRCGGGGRRGHGDPL
;
A
#
# COMPACT_ATOMS: atom_id res chain seq x y z
N LEU A 1 -3.11 31.84 -10.71
CA LEU A 1 -2.55 30.51 -10.38
C LEU A 1 -2.43 29.71 -11.66
N GLU A 2 -1.33 28.97 -11.85
CA GLU A 2 -1.11 28.16 -13.06
C GLU A 2 -1.86 26.83 -13.01
N ARG A 3 -2.15 26.25 -14.17
CA ARG A 3 -2.76 24.91 -14.29
C ARG A 3 -1.87 23.87 -13.58
N GLY A 4 -2.49 23.01 -12.76
CA GLY A 4 -1.75 21.99 -12.00
C GLY A 4 -1.22 22.48 -10.65
N THR A 5 -1.43 23.74 -10.30
CA THR A 5 -1.09 24.27 -8.98
C THR A 5 -1.90 23.56 -7.89
N PHE A 6 -1.21 22.92 -6.94
CA PHE A 6 -1.85 22.42 -5.72
C PHE A 6 -2.39 23.57 -4.88
N LEU A 7 -3.67 23.51 -4.51
CA LEU A 7 -4.38 24.53 -3.74
C LEU A 7 -4.09 24.37 -2.25
N THR A 8 -3.24 25.23 -1.71
CA THR A 8 -2.98 25.38 -0.28
C THR A 8 -3.96 26.39 0.33
N PRO A 9 -4.11 26.47 1.67
CA PRO A 9 -4.96 27.47 2.31
C PRO A 9 -4.71 28.90 1.82
N ALA A 10 -3.44 29.31 1.69
CA ALA A 10 -3.08 30.63 1.17
C ALA A 10 -3.56 30.85 -0.27
N LYS A 11 -3.43 29.84 -1.15
CA LYS A 11 -3.88 29.93 -2.55
C LYS A 11 -5.41 29.96 -2.65
N ILE A 12 -6.11 29.27 -1.75
CA ILE A 12 -7.57 29.40 -1.62
C ILE A 12 -7.93 30.83 -1.20
N GLY A 13 -7.19 31.42 -0.25
CA GLY A 13 -7.35 32.82 0.14
C GLY A 13 -7.17 33.78 -1.03
N VAL A 14 -6.17 33.57 -1.89
CA VAL A 14 -6.00 34.35 -3.12
C VAL A 14 -7.21 34.23 -4.04
N LEU A 15 -7.76 33.03 -4.25
CA LEU A 15 -8.96 32.84 -5.06
C LEU A 15 -10.18 33.56 -4.46
N ALA A 16 -10.34 33.50 -3.14
CA ALA A 16 -11.42 34.16 -2.41
C ALA A 16 -11.30 35.70 -2.50
N ALA A 17 -10.10 36.25 -2.30
CA ALA A 17 -9.84 37.69 -2.43
C ALA A 17 -10.11 38.22 -3.85
N LEU A 18 -9.94 37.38 -4.86
CA LEU A 18 -10.29 37.68 -6.26
C LEU A 18 -11.78 37.45 -6.59
N GLY A 19 -12.63 37.15 -5.60
CA GLY A 19 -14.05 36.90 -5.79
C GLY A 19 -14.37 35.60 -6.55
N ARG A 20 -13.43 34.65 -6.64
CA ARG A 20 -13.63 33.41 -7.39
C ARG A 20 -14.39 32.38 -6.56
N ARG A 21 -15.71 32.34 -6.74
CA ARG A 21 -16.62 31.38 -6.07
C ARG A 21 -16.39 29.91 -6.48
N ARG A 22 -15.99 29.67 -7.72
CA ARG A 22 -15.74 28.33 -8.28
C ARG A 22 -14.49 28.36 -9.14
N VAL A 23 -13.75 27.25 -9.11
CA VAL A 23 -12.56 27.04 -9.94
C VAL A 23 -12.58 25.63 -10.53
N LEU A 24 -12.04 25.49 -11.73
CA LEU A 24 -11.85 24.18 -12.35
C LEU A 24 -10.68 23.46 -11.68
N VAL A 25 -10.90 22.23 -11.25
CA VAL A 25 -9.89 21.35 -10.64
C VAL A 25 -9.88 20.01 -11.33
N TYR A 26 -8.79 19.27 -11.17
CA TYR A 26 -8.73 17.88 -11.63
C TYR A 26 -9.61 17.01 -10.72
N ARG A 27 -10.35 16.07 -11.32
CA ARG A 27 -11.08 15.05 -10.56
C ARG A 27 -10.12 14.18 -9.76
N ARG A 28 -10.57 13.69 -8.62
CA ARG A 28 -9.86 12.65 -7.87
C ARG A 28 -9.83 11.35 -8.70
N PRO A 29 -8.71 10.60 -8.72
CA PRO A 29 -8.68 9.28 -9.33
C PRO A 29 -9.63 8.35 -8.57
N ARG A 30 -10.42 7.57 -9.31
CA ARG A 30 -11.30 6.54 -8.81
C ARG A 30 -10.50 5.25 -8.62
N VAL A 31 -10.51 4.70 -7.41
CA VAL A 31 -9.76 3.49 -7.08
C VAL A 31 -10.72 2.44 -6.53
N ALA A 32 -10.73 1.25 -7.11
CA ALA A 32 -11.46 0.11 -6.57
C ALA A 32 -10.54 -0.71 -5.66
N VAL A 33 -10.98 -1.02 -4.44
CA VAL A 33 -10.30 -1.91 -3.51
C VAL A 33 -11.16 -3.15 -3.31
N ILE A 34 -10.63 -4.30 -3.70
CA ILE A 34 -11.35 -5.57 -3.79
C ILE A 34 -10.73 -6.57 -2.81
N PRO A 35 -11.32 -6.76 -1.62
CA PRO A 35 -10.87 -7.78 -0.70
C PRO A 35 -11.18 -9.18 -1.24
N THR A 36 -10.24 -10.12 -1.07
CA THR A 36 -10.42 -11.53 -1.46
C THR A 36 -9.90 -12.45 -0.37
N GLY A 37 -10.43 -13.67 -0.34
CA GLY A 37 -10.07 -14.69 0.66
C GLY A 37 -11.30 -15.41 1.18
N ALA A 38 -11.25 -16.75 1.19
CA ALA A 38 -12.30 -17.57 1.79
C ALA A 38 -12.33 -17.45 3.33
N GLU A 39 -11.18 -17.10 3.93
CA GLU A 39 -11.04 -16.80 5.35
C GLU A 39 -11.56 -15.42 5.74
N VAL A 40 -11.74 -14.50 4.77
CA VAL A 40 -12.01 -13.10 5.05
C VAL A 40 -13.51 -12.87 5.25
N CYS A 41 -13.88 -12.16 6.32
CA CYS A 41 -15.26 -11.75 6.60
C CYS A 41 -15.38 -10.25 6.87
N GLU A 42 -16.61 -9.73 6.80
CA GLU A 42 -16.89 -8.31 7.02
C GLU A 42 -16.67 -7.91 8.48
N VAL A 43 -16.21 -6.69 8.72
CA VAL A 43 -16.03 -6.18 10.08
C VAL A 43 -17.37 -6.07 10.78
N GLY A 44 -17.48 -6.70 11.96
CA GLY A 44 -18.69 -6.69 12.79
C GLY A 44 -19.63 -7.88 12.58
N SER A 45 -19.34 -8.79 11.64
CA SER A 45 -20.02 -10.08 11.57
C SER A 45 -19.48 -11.04 12.62
N GLU A 46 -20.23 -12.10 12.95
CA GLU A 46 -19.71 -13.20 13.77
C GLU A 46 -18.55 -13.92 13.05
N LEU A 47 -17.44 -14.13 13.76
CA LEU A 47 -16.29 -14.87 13.24
C LEU A 47 -16.53 -16.37 13.38
N LYS A 48 -16.49 -17.09 12.26
CA LYS A 48 -16.43 -18.55 12.26
C LYS A 48 -15.00 -19.04 12.45
N GLU A 49 -14.85 -20.32 12.77
CA GLU A 49 -13.54 -20.95 12.90
C GLU A 49 -12.72 -20.78 11.60
N GLY A 50 -11.47 -20.34 11.76
CA GLY A 50 -10.57 -20.06 10.64
C GLY A 50 -10.79 -18.74 9.92
N GLN A 51 -11.80 -17.94 10.28
CA GLN A 51 -12.04 -16.64 9.66
C GLN A 51 -11.26 -15.50 10.31
N VAL A 52 -11.01 -14.47 9.52
CA VAL A 52 -10.41 -13.20 9.94
C VAL A 52 -11.20 -12.03 9.35
N TYR A 53 -11.25 -10.92 10.07
CA TYR A 53 -11.88 -9.71 9.54
C TYR A 53 -11.07 -9.09 8.40
N ASP A 54 -11.77 -8.47 7.46
CA ASP A 54 -11.16 -7.63 6.43
C ASP A 54 -10.57 -6.35 7.02
N VAL A 55 -9.27 -6.38 7.32
CA VAL A 55 -8.50 -5.20 7.76
C VAL A 55 -7.87 -4.47 6.57
N ASN A 56 -7.57 -5.19 5.49
CA ASN A 56 -6.78 -4.66 4.38
C ASN A 56 -7.56 -3.65 3.57
N SER A 57 -8.83 -3.92 3.24
CA SER A 57 -9.59 -2.99 2.43
C SER A 57 -9.78 -1.64 3.14
N TYR A 58 -9.98 -1.66 4.46
CA TYR A 58 -10.13 -0.48 5.30
C TYR A 58 -8.83 0.33 5.35
N THR A 59 -7.70 -0.34 5.65
CA THR A 59 -6.39 0.33 5.72
C THR A 59 -5.94 0.88 4.37
N LEU A 60 -6.12 0.12 3.29
CA LEU A 60 -5.84 0.59 1.93
C LEU A 60 -6.73 1.79 1.57
N SER A 61 -8.03 1.72 1.84
CA SER A 61 -8.96 2.81 1.54
C SER A 61 -8.54 4.11 2.22
N ALA A 62 -8.20 4.05 3.50
CA ALA A 62 -7.74 5.22 4.25
C ALA A 62 -6.47 5.82 3.63
N VAL A 63 -5.45 5.00 3.37
CA VAL A 63 -4.18 5.47 2.76
C VAL A 63 -4.42 6.09 1.38
N LEU A 64 -5.26 5.50 0.54
CA LEU A 64 -5.53 5.99 -0.80
C LEU A 64 -6.31 7.31 -0.76
N GLN A 65 -7.31 7.43 0.12
CA GLN A 65 -8.11 8.64 0.31
C GLN A 65 -7.24 9.82 0.80
N GLU A 66 -6.38 9.58 1.80
CA GLU A 66 -5.41 10.59 2.28
C GLU A 66 -4.47 11.09 1.18
N ASN A 67 -4.24 10.28 0.15
CA ASN A 67 -3.37 10.59 -0.97
C ASN A 67 -4.11 11.06 -2.22
N GLY A 68 -5.40 11.40 -2.08
CA GLY A 68 -6.18 12.12 -3.08
C GLY A 68 -7.10 11.26 -3.93
N ALA A 69 -7.24 9.97 -3.65
CA ALA A 69 -8.20 9.10 -4.35
C ALA A 69 -9.64 9.26 -3.85
N SER A 70 -10.59 8.92 -4.73
CA SER A 70 -11.94 8.50 -4.37
C SER A 70 -11.98 6.98 -4.42
N VAL A 71 -12.24 6.35 -3.28
CA VAL A 71 -12.14 4.89 -3.15
C VAL A 71 -13.52 4.24 -3.10
N THR A 72 -13.70 3.20 -3.89
CA THR A 72 -14.83 2.27 -3.83
C THR A 72 -14.33 0.95 -3.26
N ARG A 73 -14.82 0.59 -2.08
CA ARG A 73 -14.58 -0.73 -1.49
C ARG A 73 -15.61 -1.72 -2.05
N ALA A 74 -15.15 -2.78 -2.69
CA ALA A 74 -16.00 -3.87 -3.16
C ALA A 74 -16.40 -4.80 -2.00
N PRO A 75 -17.46 -5.61 -2.16
CA PRO A 75 -17.67 -6.78 -1.32
C PRO A 75 -16.47 -7.73 -1.35
N ILE A 76 -16.34 -8.57 -0.32
CA ILE A 76 -15.34 -9.65 -0.29
C ILE A 76 -15.67 -10.65 -1.39
N ILE A 77 -14.70 -10.91 -2.27
CA ILE A 77 -14.83 -11.79 -3.42
C ILE A 77 -14.17 -13.14 -3.10
N PRO A 78 -14.82 -14.28 -3.37
CA PRO A 78 -14.20 -15.60 -3.22
C PRO A 78 -12.98 -15.76 -4.13
N ASP A 79 -11.99 -16.54 -3.71
CA ASP A 79 -10.79 -16.83 -4.50
C ASP A 79 -11.05 -17.92 -5.56
N SER A 80 -11.90 -17.60 -6.54
CA SER A 80 -12.09 -18.42 -7.74
C SER A 80 -11.75 -17.63 -8.99
N LEU A 81 -11.30 -18.32 -10.05
CA LEU A 81 -10.91 -17.67 -11.30
C LEU A 81 -12.07 -16.87 -11.91
N GLU A 82 -13.29 -17.41 -11.86
CA GLU A 82 -14.48 -16.77 -12.42
C GLU A 82 -14.90 -15.54 -11.62
N GLU A 83 -14.89 -15.62 -10.29
CA GLU A 83 -15.24 -14.51 -9.41
C GLU A 83 -14.24 -13.37 -9.52
N LEU A 84 -12.94 -13.68 -9.53
CA LEU A 84 -11.89 -12.67 -9.73
C LEU A 84 -11.98 -12.01 -11.11
N ARG A 85 -12.27 -12.78 -12.16
CA ARG A 85 -12.46 -12.25 -13.52
C ARG A 85 -13.71 -11.35 -13.60
N SER A 86 -14.80 -11.77 -12.98
CA SER A 86 -16.04 -11.00 -12.90
C SER A 86 -15.83 -9.69 -12.14
N ALA A 87 -15.17 -9.75 -10.98
CA ALA A 87 -14.81 -8.58 -10.18
C ALA A 87 -13.90 -7.62 -10.97
N LEU A 88 -12.85 -8.13 -11.62
CA LEU A 88 -11.97 -7.32 -12.46
C LEU A 88 -12.79 -6.55 -13.50
N LYS A 89 -13.61 -7.26 -14.30
CA LYS A 89 -14.47 -6.65 -15.33
C LYS A 89 -15.41 -5.60 -14.77
N ARG A 90 -16.06 -5.90 -13.64
CA ARG A 90 -17.02 -5.00 -12.97
C ARG A 90 -16.39 -3.66 -12.58
N PHE A 91 -15.13 -3.66 -12.16
CA PHE A 91 -14.43 -2.46 -11.69
C PHE A 91 -13.52 -1.82 -12.74
N LEU A 92 -13.57 -2.27 -14.00
CA LEU A 92 -12.80 -1.65 -15.08
C LEU A 92 -13.15 -0.19 -15.30
N ASP A 93 -14.30 0.33 -14.90
CA ASP A 93 -14.59 1.77 -15.03
C ASP A 93 -13.78 2.68 -14.07
N HIS A 94 -12.99 2.09 -13.16
CA HIS A 94 -12.09 2.79 -12.25
C HIS A 94 -10.74 3.09 -12.89
N ASP A 95 -10.01 4.08 -12.36
CA ASP A 95 -8.70 4.47 -12.89
C ASP A 95 -7.57 3.56 -12.36
N LEU A 96 -7.80 2.87 -11.25
CA LEU A 96 -6.88 1.93 -10.59
C LEU A 96 -7.67 0.85 -9.86
N ILE A 97 -7.24 -0.40 -9.98
CA ILE A 97 -7.87 -1.55 -9.32
C ILE A 97 -6.84 -2.19 -8.39
N VAL A 98 -7.25 -2.48 -7.15
CA VAL A 98 -6.38 -3.04 -6.12
C VAL A 98 -7.09 -4.24 -5.48
N PHE A 99 -6.59 -5.44 -5.74
CA PHE A 99 -6.98 -6.64 -5.01
C PHE A 99 -6.17 -6.74 -3.72
N SER A 100 -6.82 -7.09 -2.61
CA SER A 100 -6.16 -7.32 -1.33
C SER A 100 -6.58 -8.66 -0.74
N GLY A 101 -5.68 -9.62 -0.76
CA GLY A 101 -5.99 -11.02 -0.44
C GLY A 101 -4.96 -11.96 -1.05
N GLY A 102 -5.22 -13.26 -1.09
CA GLY A 102 -4.32 -14.21 -1.74
C GLY A 102 -3.06 -14.48 -0.92
N SER A 103 -3.22 -14.91 0.34
CA SER A 103 -2.06 -15.20 1.20
C SER A 103 -1.37 -16.51 0.80
N SER A 104 -2.09 -17.39 0.12
CA SER A 104 -1.58 -18.66 -0.40
C SER A 104 -0.87 -18.50 -1.76
N VAL A 105 -0.02 -19.48 -2.10
CA VAL A 105 0.64 -19.54 -3.42
C VAL A 105 -0.41 -19.74 -4.52
N GLY A 106 -1.42 -20.59 -4.30
CA GLY A 106 -2.42 -20.93 -5.30
C GLY A 106 -3.36 -19.77 -5.68
N GLU A 107 -3.83 -18.99 -4.70
CA GLU A 107 -4.74 -17.84 -4.93
C GLU A 107 -4.04 -16.72 -5.73
N ARG A 108 -2.75 -16.53 -5.50
CA ARG A 108 -1.93 -15.55 -6.24
C ARG A 108 -1.81 -15.92 -7.70
N ASP A 109 -1.64 -17.20 -7.99
CA ASP A 109 -1.56 -17.70 -9.35
C ASP A 109 -2.88 -17.49 -10.10
N LEU A 110 -4.03 -17.51 -9.41
CA LEU A 110 -5.33 -17.18 -10.02
C LEU A 110 -5.39 -15.72 -10.46
N LEU A 111 -5.01 -14.77 -9.59
CA LEU A 111 -5.04 -13.36 -9.96
C LEU A 111 -4.06 -13.03 -11.09
N VAL A 112 -2.88 -13.65 -11.12
CA VAL A 112 -1.93 -13.54 -12.24
C VAL A 112 -2.61 -13.97 -13.54
N LYS A 113 -3.20 -15.16 -13.57
CA LYS A 113 -3.92 -15.68 -14.75
C LYS A 113 -5.02 -14.73 -15.22
N VAL A 114 -5.86 -14.24 -14.31
CA VAL A 114 -6.96 -13.31 -14.65
C VAL A 114 -6.44 -12.03 -15.31
N VAL A 115 -5.33 -11.49 -14.82
CA VAL A 115 -4.70 -10.28 -15.37
C VAL A 115 -4.00 -10.56 -16.71
N GLU A 116 -3.36 -11.71 -16.87
CA GLU A 116 -2.74 -12.12 -18.15
C GLU A 116 -3.76 -12.36 -19.25
N GLU A 117 -4.91 -12.97 -18.94
CA GLU A 117 -5.97 -13.23 -19.90
C GLU A 117 -6.68 -11.95 -20.36
N SER A 118 -6.75 -10.94 -19.48
CA SER A 118 -7.46 -9.68 -19.76
C SER A 118 -6.50 -8.56 -20.18
N GLY A 119 -5.19 -8.78 -20.18
CA GLY A 119 -4.22 -7.72 -20.36
C GLY A 119 -2.78 -8.21 -20.30
N LYS A 120 -1.95 -7.54 -19.50
CA LYS A 120 -0.54 -7.92 -19.33
C LYS A 120 -0.07 -7.76 -17.90
N VAL A 121 0.66 -8.75 -17.41
CA VAL A 121 1.41 -8.65 -16.15
C VAL A 121 2.75 -7.99 -16.44
N LEU A 122 3.09 -6.98 -15.64
CA LEU A 122 4.36 -6.26 -15.74
C LEU A 122 5.40 -6.79 -14.76
N PHE A 123 4.96 -7.14 -13.55
CA PHE A 123 5.77 -7.92 -12.61
C PHE A 123 4.90 -8.70 -11.63
N HIS A 124 5.41 -9.85 -11.22
CA HIS A 124 4.86 -10.65 -10.14
C HIS A 124 5.98 -10.97 -9.13
N GLY A 125 5.89 -10.36 -7.96
CA GLY A 125 6.86 -10.54 -6.89
C GLY A 125 7.94 -9.46 -6.87
N VAL A 126 8.19 -8.90 -5.68
CA VAL A 126 9.19 -7.84 -5.47
C VAL A 126 10.19 -8.29 -4.41
N GLN A 127 11.49 -8.03 -4.64
CA GLN A 127 12.55 -8.40 -3.70
C GLN A 127 12.62 -7.45 -2.47
N ILE A 128 11.50 -7.19 -1.81
CA ILE A 128 11.39 -6.31 -0.63
C ILE A 128 10.85 -7.13 0.55
N LYS A 129 11.38 -6.90 1.76
CA LYS A 129 10.89 -7.54 2.98
C LYS A 129 10.41 -6.49 4.00
N PRO A 130 9.17 -6.57 4.51
CA PRO A 130 8.07 -7.45 4.08
C PRO A 130 7.57 -7.07 2.67
N GLY A 131 6.81 -7.95 1.99
CA GLY A 131 6.13 -7.57 0.73
C GLY A 131 6.31 -8.47 -0.51
N LYS A 132 6.78 -9.71 -0.33
CA LYS A 132 7.17 -10.63 -1.43
C LYS A 132 6.14 -10.80 -2.57
N PRO A 133 4.82 -10.86 -2.37
CA PRO A 133 3.87 -11.03 -3.47
C PRO A 133 3.13 -9.72 -3.73
N THR A 134 3.70 -8.85 -4.57
CA THR A 134 2.91 -7.79 -5.20
C THR A 134 2.84 -8.09 -6.68
N LEU A 135 1.61 -8.21 -7.19
CA LEU A 135 1.33 -8.27 -8.61
C LEU A 135 1.11 -6.85 -9.13
N PHE A 136 1.65 -6.55 -10.29
CA PHE A 136 1.28 -5.36 -11.04
C PHE A 136 1.07 -5.71 -12.50
N GLY A 137 -0.06 -5.28 -13.05
CA GLY A 137 -0.40 -5.44 -14.45
C GLY A 137 -1.22 -4.29 -15.00
N LEU A 138 -1.52 -4.38 -16.29
CA LEU A 138 -2.36 -3.44 -17.02
C LEU A 138 -3.46 -4.20 -17.74
N VAL A 139 -4.71 -3.79 -17.53
CA VAL A 139 -5.91 -4.34 -18.18
C VAL A 139 -6.65 -3.15 -18.78
N ASP A 140 -6.90 -3.13 -20.09
CA ASP A 140 -7.47 -1.97 -20.81
C ASP A 140 -6.76 -0.64 -20.51
N GLY A 141 -5.43 -0.70 -20.37
CA GLY A 141 -4.60 0.46 -20.02
C GLY A 141 -4.71 0.92 -18.56
N LYS A 142 -5.50 0.23 -17.72
CA LYS A 142 -5.70 0.55 -16.30
C LYS A 142 -4.78 -0.28 -15.42
N PRO A 143 -4.09 0.35 -14.45
CA PRO A 143 -3.24 -0.35 -13.49
C PRO A 143 -4.07 -1.27 -12.58
N VAL A 144 -3.60 -2.50 -12.43
CA VAL A 144 -4.15 -3.50 -11.50
C VAL A 144 -3.03 -3.93 -10.55
N PHE A 145 -3.28 -3.85 -9.25
CA PHE A 145 -2.36 -4.32 -8.22
C PHE A 145 -2.97 -5.49 -7.45
N GLY A 146 -2.16 -6.52 -7.20
CA GLY A 146 -2.47 -7.56 -6.21
C GLY A 146 -1.59 -7.37 -4.98
N MET A 147 -2.21 -7.06 -3.84
CA MET A 147 -1.54 -6.74 -2.59
C MET A 147 -1.47 -7.97 -1.66
N PRO A 148 -0.43 -8.08 -0.81
CA PRO A 148 -0.34 -9.21 0.12
C PRO A 148 -1.51 -9.28 1.10
N GLY A 149 -1.98 -10.49 1.43
CA GLY A 149 -3.01 -10.71 2.46
C GLY A 149 -2.58 -10.33 3.89
N TYR A 150 -1.28 -10.37 4.22
CA TYR A 150 -0.81 -9.97 5.56
C TYR A 150 -0.92 -8.45 5.78
N PRO A 151 -1.62 -7.97 6.83
CA PRO A 151 -1.90 -6.54 7.02
C PRO A 151 -0.66 -5.66 7.04
N THR A 152 0.40 -6.12 7.70
CA THR A 152 1.64 -5.35 7.81
C THR A 152 2.37 -5.18 6.47
N SER A 153 2.32 -6.24 5.66
CA SER A 153 2.92 -6.26 4.32
C SER A 153 2.07 -5.44 3.35
N CYS A 154 0.75 -5.57 3.43
CA CYS A 154 -0.20 -4.82 2.63
C CYS A 154 -0.01 -3.31 2.81
N LEU A 155 0.00 -2.83 4.06
CA LEU A 155 0.16 -1.41 4.36
C LEU A 155 1.53 -0.87 3.92
N SER A 156 2.60 -1.62 4.19
CA SER A 156 3.95 -1.23 3.77
C SER A 156 4.04 -1.09 2.24
N ASN A 157 3.50 -2.06 1.50
CA ASN A 157 3.48 -2.04 0.05
C ASN A 157 2.57 -0.93 -0.50
N ALA A 158 1.48 -0.58 0.19
CA ALA A 158 0.63 0.53 -0.20
C ALA A 158 1.41 1.86 -0.20
N TYR A 159 2.22 2.12 0.83
CA TYR A 159 3.07 3.30 0.87
C TYR A 159 4.18 3.31 -0.19
N LEU A 160 4.73 2.14 -0.53
CA LEU A 160 5.80 2.03 -1.52
C LEU A 160 5.29 2.12 -2.97
N PHE A 161 4.15 1.52 -3.28
CA PHE A 161 3.66 1.37 -4.66
C PHE A 161 2.41 2.20 -4.94
N LEU A 162 1.39 2.11 -4.09
CA LEU A 162 0.09 2.74 -4.37
C LEU A 162 0.12 4.25 -4.13
N VAL A 163 0.76 4.73 -3.07
CA VAL A 163 0.83 6.16 -2.76
C VAL A 163 1.48 6.97 -3.88
N PRO A 164 2.66 6.59 -4.42
CA PRO A 164 3.24 7.31 -5.56
C PRO A 164 2.32 7.31 -6.80
N VAL A 165 1.68 6.18 -7.11
CA VAL A 165 0.76 6.04 -8.24
C VAL A 165 -0.44 6.96 -8.09
N VAL A 166 -1.15 6.88 -6.96
CA VAL A 166 -2.35 7.70 -6.71
C VAL A 166 -2.02 9.18 -6.71
N ARG A 167 -0.93 9.60 -6.07
CA ARG A 167 -0.55 11.02 -6.05
C ARG A 167 -0.22 11.53 -7.44
N LYS A 168 0.44 10.72 -8.28
CA LYS A 168 0.70 11.07 -9.68
C LYS A 168 -0.60 11.20 -10.47
N MET A 169 -1.55 10.27 -10.31
CA MET A 169 -2.87 10.33 -10.97
C MET A 169 -3.69 11.53 -10.49
N ALA A 170 -3.64 11.85 -9.20
CA ALA A 170 -4.29 13.00 -8.58
C ALA A 170 -3.55 14.33 -8.85
N ARG A 171 -2.41 14.29 -9.55
CA ARG A 171 -1.53 15.46 -9.82
C ARG A 171 -1.11 16.20 -8.55
N LEU A 172 -0.95 15.44 -7.47
CA LEU A 172 -0.42 15.95 -6.21
C LEU A 172 1.10 15.91 -6.22
N PRO A 173 1.77 16.83 -5.52
CA PRO A 173 3.22 16.78 -5.36
C PRO A 173 3.62 15.45 -4.72
N PRO A 174 4.78 14.84 -5.05
CA PRO A 174 5.23 13.62 -4.41
C PRO A 174 5.28 13.74 -2.89
N LYS A 175 4.83 12.71 -2.16
CA LYS A 175 4.96 12.67 -0.70
C LYS A 175 6.42 12.38 -0.38
N LYS A 176 7.16 13.37 0.11
CA LYS A 176 8.53 13.17 0.59
C LYS A 176 8.45 12.60 2.01
N PRO A 177 8.93 11.38 2.27
CA PRO A 177 8.99 10.87 3.63
C PRO A 177 9.92 11.76 4.45
N ARG A 178 9.52 12.07 5.68
CA ARG A 178 10.43 12.72 6.64
C ARG A 178 11.41 11.66 7.11
N THR A 179 12.69 11.84 6.77
CA THR A 179 13.76 10.96 7.25
C THR A 179 14.41 11.58 8.47
N VAL A 180 14.64 10.77 9.50
CA VAL A 180 15.37 11.15 10.71
C VAL A 180 16.44 10.12 10.99
N LYS A 181 17.62 10.57 11.44
CA LYS A 181 18.69 9.68 11.92
C LYS A 181 18.43 9.37 13.39
N ALA A 182 18.41 8.08 13.76
CA ALA A 182 18.15 7.65 15.13
C ALA A 182 18.97 6.39 15.46
N LYS A 183 19.52 6.30 16.67
CA LYS A 183 20.21 5.06 17.11
C LYS A 183 19.18 3.97 17.37
N MET A 184 19.47 2.74 16.93
CA MET A 184 18.62 1.59 17.23
C MET A 184 18.76 1.19 18.70
N ALA A 185 17.65 1.16 19.43
CA ALA A 185 17.64 0.81 20.86
C ALA A 185 17.96 -0.67 21.14
N LYS A 186 17.80 -1.54 20.14
CA LYS A 186 18.14 -2.96 20.21
C LYS A 186 18.88 -3.40 18.95
N ARG A 187 19.79 -4.36 19.10
CA ARG A 187 20.45 -5.00 17.97
C ARG A 187 19.41 -5.77 17.14
N VAL A 188 19.20 -5.34 15.90
CA VAL A 188 18.36 -6.06 14.94
C VAL A 188 19.26 -6.77 13.94
N VAL A 189 19.19 -8.10 13.94
CA VAL A 189 19.89 -8.94 12.95
C VAL A 189 19.03 -9.00 11.70
N SER A 190 19.54 -8.52 10.58
CA SER A 190 18.88 -8.64 9.28
C SER A 190 19.04 -10.07 8.75
N ALA A 191 17.95 -10.69 8.30
CA ALA A 191 18.06 -11.87 7.46
C ALA A 191 18.75 -11.48 6.14
N SER A 192 19.81 -12.19 5.76
CA SER A 192 20.70 -11.82 4.67
C SER A 192 19.98 -11.64 3.32
N GLY A 193 20.42 -10.64 2.54
CA GLY A 193 20.14 -10.52 1.10
C GLY A 193 19.00 -9.61 0.64
N ARG A 194 18.24 -8.92 1.51
CA ARG A 194 17.10 -8.07 1.09
C ARG A 194 17.05 -6.72 1.80
N GLU A 195 16.47 -5.72 1.13
CA GLU A 195 16.13 -4.43 1.74
C GLU A 195 14.95 -4.65 2.71
N GLN A 196 15.14 -4.29 3.98
CA GLN A 196 14.17 -4.53 5.04
C GLN A 196 13.58 -3.20 5.53
N PHE A 197 12.25 -3.12 5.52
CA PHE A 197 11.50 -2.05 6.17
C PHE A 197 11.03 -2.56 7.54
N LEU A 198 11.59 -2.00 8.62
CA LEU A 198 11.23 -2.38 10.00
C LEU A 198 10.45 -1.24 10.66
N PRO A 199 9.17 -1.44 11.05
CA PRO A 199 8.41 -0.47 11.82
C PRO A 199 9.11 -0.16 13.15
N VAL A 200 9.29 1.13 13.44
CA VAL A 200 9.93 1.63 14.67
C VAL A 200 9.10 2.74 15.29
N ARG A 201 9.19 2.84 16.62
CA ARG A 201 8.75 3.99 17.42
C ARG A 201 9.98 4.79 17.83
N LEU A 202 9.90 6.10 17.75
CA LEU A 202 10.96 7.00 18.21
C LEU A 202 10.68 7.41 19.65
N VAL A 203 11.53 6.96 20.58
CA VAL A 203 11.43 7.30 22.00
C VAL A 203 12.75 7.89 22.45
N GLY A 204 12.76 9.15 22.88
CA GLY A 204 13.96 9.83 23.37
C GLY A 204 15.10 9.92 22.34
N GLY A 205 14.78 9.99 21.04
CA GLY A 205 15.79 10.03 19.96
C GLY A 205 16.31 8.66 19.51
N GLU A 206 15.83 7.56 20.12
CA GLU A 206 16.15 6.19 19.72
C GLU A 206 15.01 5.53 18.95
N ALA A 207 15.37 4.73 17.94
CA ALA A 207 14.43 3.91 17.19
C ALA A 207 14.25 2.55 17.88
N ARG A 208 13.05 2.29 18.40
CA ARG A 208 12.65 1.04 19.04
C ARG A 208 11.79 0.21 18.07
N PRO A 209 12.21 -1.01 17.69
CA PRO A 209 11.35 -1.90 16.89
C PRO A 209 10.01 -2.12 17.57
N VAL A 210 8.90 -1.95 16.83
CA VAL A 210 7.54 -2.21 17.35
C VAL A 210 7.11 -3.66 17.07
N PHE A 211 8.02 -4.48 16.53
CA PHE A 211 7.72 -5.84 16.08
C PHE A 211 7.29 -6.76 17.23
N LYS A 212 6.01 -7.15 17.26
CA LYS A 212 5.51 -8.28 18.07
C LYS A 212 5.39 -9.54 17.20
N LYS A 213 4.59 -9.55 16.12
CA LYS A 213 4.51 -10.58 15.05
C LYS A 213 3.99 -9.96 13.73
N SER A 214 4.24 -10.61 12.58
CA SER A 214 3.86 -10.11 11.23
C SER A 214 2.35 -9.94 10.98
N GLY A 215 1.52 -10.58 11.79
CA GLY A 215 0.05 -10.47 11.74
C GLY A 215 -0.54 -9.33 12.58
N ASP A 216 0.25 -8.72 13.45
CA ASP A 216 -0.25 -7.75 14.42
C ASP A 216 -0.27 -6.35 13.81
N ILE A 217 -1.40 -5.95 13.21
CA ILE A 217 -1.60 -4.57 12.70
C ILE A 217 -1.38 -3.51 13.79
N THR A 218 -1.60 -3.87 15.06
CA THR A 218 -1.30 -3.03 16.23
C THR A 218 0.15 -2.58 16.28
N SER A 219 1.09 -3.40 15.78
CA SER A 219 2.51 -3.04 15.69
C SER A 219 2.77 -1.87 14.71
N LEU A 220 1.89 -1.66 13.72
CA LEU A 220 1.97 -0.53 12.78
C LEU A 220 1.20 0.68 13.28
N ALA A 221 0.07 0.49 13.96
CA ALA A 221 -0.69 1.58 14.57
C ALA A 221 0.17 2.37 15.57
N ASP A 222 1.08 1.67 16.24
CA ASP A 222 1.99 2.21 17.24
C ASP A 222 3.32 2.74 16.69
N ALA A 223 3.57 2.63 15.38
CA ALA A 223 4.84 2.97 14.76
C ALA A 223 4.89 4.42 14.25
N ASP A 224 5.99 5.12 14.53
CA ASP A 224 6.24 6.48 14.05
C ASP A 224 6.87 6.50 12.64
N GLY A 225 7.39 5.36 12.18
CA GLY A 225 8.00 5.22 10.87
C GLY A 225 8.55 3.83 10.61
N SER A 226 9.26 3.67 9.49
CA SER A 226 10.02 2.45 9.20
C SER A 226 11.49 2.78 8.95
N THR A 227 12.38 1.95 9.48
CA THR A 227 13.81 2.04 9.12
C THR A 227 14.03 1.39 7.78
N ARG A 228 14.87 2.02 6.94
CA ARG A 228 15.30 1.48 5.65
C ARG A 228 16.75 1.04 5.78
N LYS A 229 17.00 -0.27 5.85
CA LYS A 229 18.37 -0.79 5.86
C LYS A 229 18.75 -1.27 4.46
N ARG A 230 19.74 -0.61 3.85
CA ARG A 230 20.28 -0.97 2.52
C ARG A 230 20.97 -2.34 2.59
N ARG A 231 21.01 -3.03 1.46
CA ARG A 231 21.68 -4.33 1.29
C ARG A 231 23.13 -4.26 1.77
N CYS A 232 23.49 -5.08 2.76
CA CYS A 232 24.91 -5.37 3.02
C CYS A 232 25.32 -6.49 2.05
N GLY A 233 26.31 -6.22 1.18
CA GLY A 233 27.01 -7.24 0.41
C GLY A 233 27.69 -8.22 1.37
N GLY A 234 27.65 -9.52 1.05
CA GLY A 234 28.35 -10.54 1.82
C GLY A 234 29.85 -10.22 1.84
N GLY A 235 30.41 -10.07 3.04
CA GLY A 235 31.81 -9.76 3.25
C GLY A 235 31.99 -9.16 4.63
N GLY A 236 32.27 -10.01 5.63
CA GLY A 236 32.43 -9.58 7.00
C GLY A 236 33.61 -8.62 7.16
N ARG A 237 33.38 -7.53 7.90
CA ARG A 237 34.37 -6.94 8.82
C ARG A 237 33.59 -6.27 9.96
N ARG A 238 34.06 -6.53 11.18
CA ARG A 238 33.55 -5.94 12.42
C ARG A 238 33.89 -4.45 12.42
N GLY A 239 32.97 -3.63 12.94
CA GLY A 239 33.25 -2.26 13.37
C GLY A 239 33.22 -1.22 12.25
N HIS A 240 32.04 -0.66 11.98
CA HIS A 240 31.78 0.77 12.10
C HIS A 240 30.30 1.01 11.76
N GLY A 241 29.68 1.94 12.49
CA GLY A 241 28.29 2.29 12.29
C GLY A 241 28.11 2.96 10.93
N ASP A 242 27.37 2.31 10.03
CA ASP A 242 26.89 2.97 8.83
C ASP A 242 25.94 4.11 9.23
N PRO A 243 26.16 5.34 8.72
CA PRO A 243 25.27 6.44 8.97
C PRO A 243 23.92 6.21 8.26
N LEU A 244 22.84 6.37 9.05
CA LEU A 244 21.45 6.35 8.62
C LEU A 244 21.09 7.59 7.79
#